data_AF-A0A0C3MJF8-F1
#
_entry.id   AF-A0A0C3MJF8-F1
#
_cell.length_a   1.000
_cell.length_b   1.000
_cell.length_c   1.000
_cell.angle_alpha   90.00
_cell.angle_beta   90.00
_cell.angle_gamma   90.00
#
_symmetry.space_group_name_H-M   'P 1'
#
loop_
_entity.id
_entity.type
_entity.pdbx_description
1 polymer ?
#
loop_
_entity_poly.entity_id
_entity_poly.type
_entity_poly.pdbx_seq_one_letter_code
_entity_poly.pdbx_strand_id
1 'polypeptide(L)'
;MKIRPFVCSLALCLGLSAPNAGAEPAQGDEMERARCSGIIDLFVAADPALEKDEQALAAAQDRAYVFLMWAHGYLSGRDGIDFARRPLNQDGITALVGEIYAVCRNDEARLFLDAVKEIR
;
A
#
# COMPACT_ATOMS: atom_id res chain seq x y z
N MET A 1 -62.01 16.87 28.35
CA MET A 1 -60.83 17.30 29.13
C MET A 1 -59.96 16.08 29.42
N LYS A 2 -58.91 15.85 28.62
CA LYS A 2 -57.64 15.16 28.96
C LYS A 2 -56.71 15.26 27.75
N ILE A 3 -55.48 15.67 28.03
CA ILE A 3 -54.48 16.20 27.10
C ILE A 3 -53.33 15.18 27.00
N ARG A 4 -52.98 14.76 25.76
CA ARG A 4 -51.67 14.37 25.15
C ARG A 4 -50.68 13.43 25.94
N PRO A 5 -49.72 12.71 25.29
CA PRO A 5 -49.09 13.07 24.03
C PRO A 5 -48.82 11.97 22.98
N PHE A 6 -48.61 12.52 21.79
CA PHE A 6 -48.14 11.99 20.53
C PHE A 6 -46.65 11.66 20.65
N VAL A 7 -46.25 10.40 20.40
CA VAL A 7 -44.83 10.01 20.33
C VAL A 7 -44.35 10.26 18.91
N CYS A 8 -43.59 11.34 18.72
CA CYS A 8 -42.82 11.59 17.50
C CYS A 8 -41.82 10.46 17.29
N SER A 9 -42.06 9.62 16.28
CA SER A 9 -41.05 8.73 15.75
C SER A 9 -39.99 9.58 15.05
N LEU A 10 -38.84 9.78 15.70
CA LEU A 10 -37.64 10.27 15.04
C LEU A 10 -37.23 9.24 13.98
N ALA A 11 -37.57 9.51 12.72
CA ALA A 11 -36.90 8.91 11.58
C ALA A 11 -35.47 9.49 11.56
N LEU A 12 -34.56 8.77 12.21
CA LEU A 12 -33.14 9.02 12.11
C LEU A 12 -32.72 8.60 10.69
N CYS A 13 -32.60 9.59 9.81
CA CYS A 13 -31.92 9.43 8.53
C CYS A 13 -30.49 8.96 8.81
N LEU A 14 -30.27 7.65 8.71
CA LEU A 14 -28.96 7.04 8.57
C LEU A 14 -28.37 7.52 7.24
N GLY A 15 -27.78 8.71 7.28
CA GLY A 15 -26.87 9.17 6.27
C GLY A 15 -25.68 8.23 6.27
N LEU A 16 -25.70 7.24 5.37
CA LEU A 16 -24.52 6.55 4.88
C LEU A 16 -23.63 7.58 4.18
N SER A 17 -22.92 8.37 4.97
CA SER A 17 -21.72 9.02 4.52
C SER A 17 -20.65 7.95 4.61
N ALA A 18 -20.29 7.38 3.45
CA ALA A 18 -19.14 6.51 3.32
C ALA A 18 -17.96 7.16 4.06
N PRO A 19 -17.23 6.44 4.93
CA PRO A 19 -15.96 6.96 5.37
C PRO A 19 -15.12 7.12 4.09
N ASN A 20 -14.83 8.37 3.74
CA ASN A 20 -13.69 8.67 2.89
C ASN A 20 -12.51 7.97 3.57
N ALA A 21 -12.10 6.85 3.02
CA ALA A 21 -10.86 6.19 3.35
C ALA A 21 -9.74 7.11 2.86
N GLY A 22 -9.56 8.23 3.56
CA GLY A 22 -8.27 8.91 3.58
C GLY A 22 -7.28 7.84 4.00
N ALA A 23 -6.35 7.54 3.12
CA ALA A 23 -5.37 6.48 3.31
C ALA A 23 -4.76 6.64 4.71
N GLU A 24 -5.09 5.69 5.58
CA GLU A 24 -4.44 5.63 6.88
C GLU A 24 -2.95 5.48 6.60
N PRO A 25 -2.08 6.32 7.19
CA PRO A 25 -0.65 6.22 6.96
C PRO A 25 -0.22 4.79 7.24
N ALA A 26 0.69 4.26 6.43
CA ALA A 26 1.21 2.92 6.64
C ALA A 26 1.76 2.85 8.07
N GLN A 27 1.04 2.14 8.94
CA GLN A 27 1.44 2.00 10.34
C GLN A 27 2.69 1.12 10.35
N GLY A 28 3.62 1.34 11.30
CA GLY A 28 4.89 0.59 11.33
C GLY A 28 4.71 -0.93 11.39
N ASP A 29 3.58 -1.39 11.93
CA ASP A 29 3.16 -2.79 12.00
C ASP A 29 2.68 -3.35 10.64
N GLU A 30 2.31 -2.50 9.68
CA GLU A 30 1.89 -2.91 8.36
C GLU A 30 3.08 -3.45 7.58
N MET A 31 4.21 -2.74 7.60
CA MET A 31 5.44 -3.17 6.92
C MET A 31 5.89 -4.54 7.42
N GLU A 32 5.81 -4.78 8.73
CA GLU A 32 6.18 -6.05 9.37
C GLU A 32 5.23 -7.21 9.02
N ARG A 33 3.95 -6.90 8.74
CA ARG A 33 2.91 -7.89 8.46
C ARG A 33 2.61 -8.06 6.96
N ALA A 34 3.14 -7.17 6.11
CA ALA A 34 2.88 -7.16 4.68
C ALA A 34 3.28 -8.50 4.04
N ARG A 35 2.37 -9.02 3.23
CA ARG A 35 2.53 -10.28 2.49
C ARG A 35 2.82 -9.99 1.03
N CYS A 36 3.51 -10.91 0.37
CA CYS A 36 3.86 -10.77 -1.04
C CYS A 36 2.63 -10.55 -1.95
N SER A 37 1.51 -11.23 -1.71
CA SER A 37 0.25 -10.96 -2.43
C SER A 37 -0.19 -9.50 -2.32
N GLY A 38 -0.22 -8.95 -1.11
CA GLY A 38 -0.62 -7.56 -0.87
C GLY A 38 0.31 -6.54 -1.53
N ILE A 39 1.60 -6.85 -1.65
CA ILE A 39 2.56 -5.97 -2.35
C ILE A 39 2.37 -6.02 -3.86
N ILE A 40 2.07 -7.20 -4.42
CA ILE A 40 1.76 -7.34 -5.85
C ILE A 40 0.47 -6.55 -6.17
N ASP A 41 -0.58 -6.72 -5.38
CA ASP A 41 -1.84 -5.98 -5.53
C ASP A 41 -1.63 -4.47 -5.39
N LEU A 42 -0.77 -4.05 -4.45
CA LEU A 42 -0.42 -2.65 -4.26
C LEU A 42 0.26 -2.04 -5.49
N PHE A 43 1.21 -2.75 -6.11
CA PHE A 43 1.85 -2.27 -7.33
C PHE A 43 0.88 -2.19 -8.51
N VAL A 44 -0.08 -3.11 -8.61
CA VAL A 44 -1.16 -3.04 -9.60
C VAL A 44 -2.05 -1.81 -9.35
N ALA A 45 -2.43 -1.56 -8.10
CA ALA A 45 -3.24 -0.39 -7.73
C ALA A 45 -2.49 0.94 -7.92
N ALA A 46 -1.15 0.94 -7.86
CA ALA A 46 -0.32 2.11 -8.07
C ALA A 46 -0.04 2.42 -9.56
N ASP A 47 -0.48 1.57 -10.49
CA ASP A 47 -0.30 1.77 -11.93
C ASP A 47 -1.39 2.70 -12.51
N PRO A 48 -1.05 3.92 -12.98
CA PRO A 48 -2.02 4.84 -13.60
C PRO A 48 -2.66 4.30 -14.88
N ALA A 49 -2.07 3.28 -15.52
CA ALA A 49 -2.67 2.59 -16.64
C ALA A 49 -3.87 1.72 -16.20
N LEU A 50 -3.88 1.24 -14.95
CA LEU A 50 -4.86 0.29 -14.43
C LEU A 50 -5.88 0.95 -13.49
N GLU A 51 -5.43 1.78 -12.55
CA GLU A 51 -6.30 2.51 -11.63
C GLU A 51 -6.74 3.85 -12.24
N LYS A 52 -8.05 4.14 -12.19
CA LYS A 52 -8.66 5.34 -12.78
C LYS A 52 -9.25 6.28 -11.74
N ASP A 53 -9.45 5.80 -10.51
CA ASP A 53 -9.77 6.66 -9.38
C ASP A 53 -8.49 7.39 -8.94
N GLU A 54 -8.45 8.70 -9.14
CA GLU A 54 -7.26 9.53 -8.85
C GLU A 54 -6.88 9.49 -7.36
N GLN A 55 -7.87 9.39 -6.46
CA GLN A 55 -7.62 9.36 -5.03
C GLN A 55 -7.08 8.00 -4.59
N ALA A 56 -7.64 6.91 -5.12
CA ALA A 56 -7.15 5.56 -4.88
C ALA A 56 -5.75 5.36 -5.46
N LEU A 57 -5.51 5.88 -6.67
CA LEU A 57 -4.19 5.87 -7.31
C LEU A 57 -3.16 6.61 -6.47
N ALA A 58 -3.43 7.84 -6.04
CA ALA A 58 -2.51 8.62 -5.22
C ALA A 58 -2.19 7.89 -3.89
N ALA A 59 -3.22 7.34 -3.23
CA ALA A 59 -3.05 6.56 -2.02
C ALA A 59 -2.20 5.29 -2.23
N ALA A 60 -2.43 4.57 -3.33
CA ALA A 60 -1.66 3.39 -3.68
C ALA A 60 -0.21 3.74 -4.02
N GLN A 61 0.03 4.85 -4.72
CA GLN A 61 1.37 5.33 -5.05
C GLN A 61 2.16 5.75 -3.81
N ASP A 62 1.54 6.50 -2.90
CA ASP A 62 2.16 6.89 -1.62
C ASP A 62 2.55 5.66 -0.80
N ARG A 63 1.66 4.67 -0.73
CA ARG A 63 1.91 3.42 0.00
C ARG A 63 2.98 2.57 -0.69
N ALA A 64 2.93 2.41 -2.01
CA ALA A 64 3.93 1.69 -2.79
C ALA A 64 5.32 2.31 -2.63
N TYR A 65 5.40 3.64 -2.59
CA TYR A 65 6.65 4.38 -2.34
C TYR A 65 7.28 4.00 -1.00
N VAL A 66 6.50 3.85 0.07
CA VAL A 66 7.01 3.44 1.40
C VAL A 66 7.69 2.07 1.34
N PHE A 67 7.05 1.07 0.70
CA PHE A 67 7.63 -0.27 0.54
C PHE A 67 8.87 -0.27 -0.36
N LEU A 68 8.84 0.49 -1.45
CA LEU A 68 9.97 0.61 -2.37
C LEU A 68 11.17 1.28 -1.69
N MET A 69 10.96 2.34 -0.92
CA MET A 69 12.04 3.04 -0.23
C MET A 69 12.62 2.22 0.91
N TRP A 70 11.79 1.46 1.63
CA TRP A 70 12.29 0.51 2.62
C TRP A 70 13.17 -0.56 1.97
N ALA A 71 12.70 -1.18 0.88
CA ALA A 71 13.46 -2.21 0.17
C ALA A 71 14.77 -1.65 -0.40
N HIS A 72 14.71 -0.47 -1.03
CA HIS A 72 15.89 0.22 -1.55
C HIS A 72 16.91 0.51 -0.44
N GLY A 73 16.46 1.07 0.68
CA GLY A 73 17.29 1.38 1.84
C GLY A 73 17.90 0.13 2.48
N TYR A 74 17.11 -0.93 2.66
CA TYR A 74 17.58 -2.20 3.20
C TYR A 74 18.68 -2.82 2.32
N LEU A 75 18.44 -2.92 1.02
CA LEU A 75 19.39 -3.52 0.08
C LEU A 75 20.66 -2.68 -0.04
N SER A 76 20.54 -1.36 -0.12
CA SER A 76 21.68 -0.44 -0.15
C SER A 76 22.51 -0.50 1.13
N GLY A 77 21.86 -0.64 2.30
CA GLY A 77 22.54 -0.82 3.58
C GLY A 77 23.25 -2.17 3.71
N ARG A 78 22.61 -3.25 3.25
CA ARG A 78 23.16 -4.62 3.28
C ARG A 78 24.36 -4.78 2.35
N ASP A 79 24.25 -4.26 1.13
CA ASP A 79 25.21 -4.53 0.06
C ASP A 79 26.27 -3.43 -0.14
N GLY A 80 26.18 -2.35 0.65
CA GLY A 80 26.95 -1.12 0.45
C GLY A 80 26.28 -0.18 -0.56
N ILE A 81 26.36 1.12 -0.27
CA ILE A 81 25.78 2.17 -1.12
C ILE A 81 26.52 2.20 -2.45
N ASP A 82 25.84 1.72 -3.49
CA ASP A 82 26.30 1.71 -4.87
C ASP A 82 25.17 2.21 -5.77
N PHE A 83 25.27 3.47 -6.18
CA PHE A 83 24.28 4.12 -7.05
C PHE A 83 24.32 3.62 -8.49
N ALA A 84 25.38 2.92 -8.92
CA ALA A 84 25.39 2.27 -10.23
C ALA A 84 24.57 0.98 -10.19
N ARG A 85 24.62 0.24 -9.09
CA ARG A 85 23.83 -0.99 -8.90
C ARG A 85 22.37 -0.72 -8.55
N ARG A 86 22.09 0.25 -7.67
CA ARG A 86 20.72 0.60 -7.22
C ARG A 86 20.47 2.10 -7.36
N PRO A 87 20.42 2.65 -8.58
CA PRO A 87 20.16 4.07 -8.77
C PRO A 87 18.78 4.44 -8.26
N LEU A 88 18.67 5.60 -7.61
CA LEU A 88 17.39 6.16 -7.17
C LEU A 88 16.82 7.07 -8.27
N ASN A 89 16.53 6.46 -9.42
CA ASN A 89 15.90 7.09 -10.59
C ASN A 89 14.82 6.16 -11.15
N GLN A 90 14.13 6.58 -12.21
CA GLN A 90 13.03 5.80 -12.79
C GLN A 90 13.46 4.37 -13.17
N ASP A 91 14.57 4.21 -13.88
CA ASP A 91 15.06 2.90 -14.32
C ASP A 91 15.40 1.98 -13.14
N GLY A 92 16.07 2.52 -12.11
CA GLY A 92 16.41 1.76 -10.91
C GLY A 92 15.20 1.36 -10.08
N ILE A 93 14.20 2.22 -9.97
CA ILE A 93 12.94 1.90 -9.31
C ILE A 93 12.16 0.84 -10.09
N THR A 94 12.08 0.96 -11.42
CA THR A 94 11.44 -0.05 -12.27
C THR A 94 12.14 -1.41 -12.15
N ALA A 95 13.47 -1.43 -12.13
CA ALA A 95 14.23 -2.66 -11.90
C ALA A 95 13.92 -3.27 -10.52
N LEU A 96 13.92 -2.45 -9.46
CA LEU A 96 13.61 -2.91 -8.11
C LEU A 96 12.17 -3.48 -8.00
N VAL A 97 11.18 -2.83 -8.63
CA VAL A 97 9.81 -3.38 -8.71
C VAL A 97 9.81 -4.76 -9.36
N GLY A 98 10.56 -4.93 -10.45
CA GLY A 98 10.72 -6.22 -11.12
C GLY A 98 11.37 -7.30 -10.25
N GLU A 99 12.42 -6.94 -9.50
CA GLU A 99 13.08 -7.83 -8.54
C GLU A 99 12.13 -8.26 -7.41
N ILE A 100 11.38 -7.31 -6.84
CA ILE A 100 10.36 -7.58 -5.82
C ILE A 100 9.29 -8.53 -6.37
N TYR A 101 8.78 -8.26 -7.58
CA TYR A 101 7.80 -9.14 -8.21
C TYR A 101 8.36 -10.55 -8.41
N ALA A 102 9.62 -10.68 -8.86
CA ALA A 102 10.26 -11.96 -9.10
C ALA A 102 10.42 -12.81 -7.83
N VAL A 103 10.76 -12.20 -6.68
CA VAL A 103 10.84 -12.93 -5.41
C VAL A 103 9.47 -13.22 -4.81
N CYS A 104 8.49 -12.31 -4.96
CA CYS A 104 7.17 -12.46 -4.35
C CYS A 104 6.23 -13.42 -5.09
N ARG A 105 6.34 -13.53 -6.42
CA ARG A 105 5.45 -14.41 -7.22
C ARG A 105 5.62 -15.91 -6.95
N ASN A 106 6.70 -16.32 -6.28
CA ASN A 106 6.98 -17.73 -6.01
C ASN A 106 6.29 -18.23 -4.73
N ASP A 107 5.99 -17.33 -3.80
CA ASP A 107 5.28 -17.61 -2.55
C ASP A 107 4.55 -16.34 -2.09
N GLU A 108 3.31 -16.19 -2.53
CA GLU A 108 2.48 -15.02 -2.25
C GLU A 108 2.12 -14.87 -0.76
N ALA A 109 2.15 -15.96 0.01
CA ALA A 109 1.87 -15.94 1.44
C ALA A 109 3.09 -15.54 2.29
N ARG A 110 4.26 -15.41 1.67
CA ARG A 110 5.49 -15.00 2.35
C ARG A 110 5.40 -13.55 2.85
N LEU A 111 6.08 -13.27 3.96
CA LEU A 111 6.30 -11.89 4.40
C LEU A 111 7.18 -11.14 3.40
N PHE A 112 6.75 -9.94 3.02
CA PHE A 112 7.47 -9.09 2.07
C PHE A 112 8.92 -8.85 2.50
N LEU A 113 9.15 -8.51 3.78
CA LEU A 113 10.49 -8.25 4.30
C LEU A 113 11.41 -9.46 4.19
N ASP A 114 10.86 -10.68 4.28
CA ASP A 114 11.64 -11.90 4.09
C ASP A 114 11.93 -12.18 2.63
N ALA A 115 11.02 -11.81 1.72
CA ALA A 115 11.23 -11.95 0.28
C ALA A 115 12.33 -10.99 -0.23
N VAL A 116 12.32 -9.73 0.23
CA VAL A 116 13.33 -8.71 -0.16
C VAL A 116 14.76 -9.16 0.17
N LYS A 117 14.95 -9.94 1.24
CA LYS A 117 16.28 -10.46 1.63
C LYS A 117 16.92 -11.37 0.57
N GLU A 118 16.14 -11.91 -0.36
CA GLU A 118 16.63 -12.78 -1.43
C GLU A 118 17.06 -12.04 -2.69
N ILE A 119 16.67 -10.77 -2.84
CA ILE A 119 17.09 -9.92 -3.94
C ILE A 119 18.62 -9.72 -3.87
N ARG A 120 19.31 -9.81 -5.01
CA ARG A 120 20.77 -9.69 -5.13
C ARG A 120 21.13 -8.49 -5.98
#